data_AF-A0A1S9CHN3-F1
#
_entry.id   AF-A0A1S9CHN3-F1
#
_cell.length_a   1.000
_cell.length_b   1.000
_cell.length_c   1.000
_cell.angle_alpha   90.00
_cell.angle_beta   90.00
_cell.angle_gamma   90.00
#
_symmetry.space_group_name_H-M   'P 1'
#
loop_
_entity.id
_entity.type
_entity.pdbx_description
1 polymer ?
#
loop_
_entity_poly.entity_id
_entity_poly.type
_entity_poly.pdbx_seq_one_letter_code
_entity_poly.pdbx_strand_id
1 'polypeptide(L)'
;MIEVKYEEHLDSFFVKGIIDLGYMGVYENEEFQTCQLNFEPQIAIDNDLSDFKNQMGSLENVKVNFKENNFELKVNSNVLDGPTVATILEQWFNQQQAMFCKHRKQMNDNFLWHIFNAMFNIVPKYWEYECLVVGVNWEDYNKEEVLFYPFGEVCDEWEGYNEQFNQVANNGTVEKPDVEGWIRKNMPHFNLDVLLDNVKPVIIHLDFANGGYLAFECEDKLRYDDYDIVSIGGYAEINADLSFFDWHNFH
;
A
#
# COMPACT_ATOMS: atom_id res chain seq x y z
N MET A 1 -11.21 -10.88 -5.83
CA MET A 1 -10.64 -12.07 -6.50
C MET A 1 -10.06 -11.57 -7.80
N ILE A 2 -8.83 -11.94 -8.10
CA ILE A 2 -8.10 -11.51 -9.29
C ILE A 2 -8.05 -12.65 -10.29
N GLU A 3 -8.20 -12.30 -11.56
CA GLU A 3 -8.04 -13.17 -12.72
C GLU A 3 -6.93 -12.59 -13.61
N VAL A 4 -6.05 -13.46 -14.09
CA VAL A 4 -4.95 -13.06 -14.99
C VAL A 4 -5.01 -13.88 -16.27
N LYS A 5 -4.91 -13.22 -17.41
CA LYS A 5 -4.75 -13.88 -18.72
C LYS A 5 -3.52 -13.35 -19.44
N TYR A 6 -2.96 -14.18 -20.31
CA TYR A 6 -1.86 -13.79 -21.19
C TYR A 6 -2.34 -13.72 -22.64
N GLU A 7 -2.00 -12.64 -23.33
CA GLU A 7 -2.33 -12.42 -24.74
C GLU A 7 -1.05 -12.49 -25.59
N GLU A 8 -0.85 -13.60 -26.30
CA GLU A 8 0.40 -13.89 -27.02
C GLU A 8 0.74 -12.86 -28.10
N HIS A 9 -0.27 -12.30 -28.77
CA HIS A 9 -0.09 -11.32 -29.84
C HIS A 9 0.39 -9.95 -29.34
N LEU A 10 0.32 -9.70 -28.03
CA LEU A 10 0.78 -8.47 -27.37
C LEU A 10 1.91 -8.72 -26.38
N ASP A 11 2.32 -9.97 -26.17
CA ASP A 11 3.26 -10.38 -25.11
C ASP A 11 2.94 -9.72 -23.75
N SER A 12 1.65 -9.74 -23.39
CA SER A 12 1.11 -8.95 -22.28
C SER A 12 0.21 -9.75 -21.35
N PHE A 13 0.29 -9.44 -20.07
CA PHE A 13 -0.67 -9.89 -19.07
C PHE A 13 -1.81 -8.89 -18.91
N PHE A 14 -3.03 -9.40 -18.86
CA PHE A 14 -4.23 -8.64 -18.59
C PHE A 14 -4.82 -9.08 -17.26
N VAL A 15 -5.29 -8.11 -16.49
CA VAL A 15 -5.81 -8.33 -15.14
C VAL A 15 -7.25 -7.85 -15.05
N LYS A 16 -8.10 -8.65 -14.40
CA LYS A 16 -9.47 -8.33 -14.02
C LYS A 16 -9.69 -8.67 -12.55
N GLY A 17 -10.51 -7.89 -11.86
CA GLY A 17 -10.95 -8.18 -10.49
C GLY A 17 -10.67 -7.07 -9.50
N ILE A 18 -10.64 -7.44 -8.21
CA ILE A 18 -10.61 -6.50 -7.07
C ILE A 18 -9.51 -6.89 -6.08
N ILE A 19 -8.71 -5.88 -5.68
CA ILE A 19 -7.79 -5.89 -4.53
C ILE A 19 -8.27 -4.84 -3.52
N ASP A 20 -8.46 -5.25 -2.27
CA ASP A 20 -8.87 -4.36 -1.17
C ASP A 20 -7.75 -4.29 -0.14
N LEU A 21 -7.11 -3.13 -0.07
CA LEU A 21 -6.01 -2.82 0.83
C LEU A 21 -6.45 -2.03 2.07
N GLY A 22 -7.75 -2.00 2.39
CA GLY A 22 -8.24 -1.29 3.57
C GLY A 22 -8.13 0.22 3.44
N TYR A 23 -7.38 0.86 4.34
CA TYR A 23 -7.25 2.33 4.35
C TYR A 23 -6.52 2.89 3.12
N MET A 24 -5.77 2.06 2.41
CA MET A 24 -5.12 2.41 1.14
C MET A 24 -6.11 2.41 -0.05
N GLY A 25 -7.32 1.89 0.13
CA GLY A 25 -8.37 1.87 -0.88
C GLY A 25 -8.65 0.50 -1.49
N VAL A 26 -9.61 0.50 -2.43
CA VAL A 26 -10.05 -0.68 -3.20
C VAL A 26 -9.75 -0.44 -4.67
N TYR A 27 -8.87 -1.26 -5.23
CA TYR A 27 -8.44 -1.23 -6.62
C TYR A 27 -9.28 -2.23 -7.41
N GLU A 28 -9.86 -1.79 -8.52
CA GLU A 28 -10.75 -2.61 -9.32
C GLU A 28 -10.55 -2.42 -10.83
N ASN A 29 -10.41 -3.54 -11.53
CA ASN A 29 -10.57 -3.62 -12.97
C ASN A 29 -11.85 -4.42 -13.26
N GLU A 30 -12.93 -3.76 -13.66
CA GLU A 30 -14.21 -4.42 -14.03
C GLU A 30 -14.05 -5.37 -15.23
N GLU A 31 -13.11 -5.08 -16.11
CA GLU A 31 -12.77 -5.89 -17.29
C GLU A 31 -11.27 -6.15 -17.37
N PHE A 32 -10.88 -7.09 -18.22
CA PHE A 32 -9.46 -7.37 -18.45
C PHE A 32 -8.75 -6.16 -19.07
N GLN A 33 -7.79 -5.61 -18.33
CA GLN A 33 -7.01 -4.43 -18.74
C GLN A 33 -5.51 -4.70 -18.61
N THR A 34 -4.70 -3.91 -19.33
CA THR A 34 -3.23 -3.95 -19.33
C THR A 34 -2.68 -2.54 -19.56
N CYS A 35 -1.49 -2.24 -19.06
CA CYS A 35 -0.83 -0.95 -19.25
C CYS A 35 -0.37 -0.71 -20.72
N GLN A 36 -0.24 -1.76 -21.54
CA GLN A 36 0.29 -1.64 -22.90
C GLN A 36 -0.67 -1.05 -23.95
N LEU A 37 -1.98 -0.96 -23.67
CA LEU A 37 -3.00 -0.59 -24.67
C LEU A 37 -3.63 0.79 -24.45
N ASN A 38 -2.92 1.73 -23.80
CA ASN A 38 -3.45 3.04 -23.38
C ASN A 38 -4.70 2.92 -22.48
N PHE A 39 -4.82 1.82 -21.73
CA PHE A 39 -5.76 1.77 -20.61
C PHE A 39 -5.12 2.44 -19.41
N GLU A 40 -5.95 2.99 -18.52
CA GLU A 40 -5.57 3.42 -17.18
C GLU A 40 -6.12 2.38 -16.18
N PRO A 41 -5.51 1.17 -16.11
CA PRO A 41 -5.97 0.14 -15.18
C PRO A 41 -5.68 0.58 -13.74
N GLN A 42 -6.53 0.18 -12.80
CA GLN A 42 -6.20 0.30 -11.38
C GLN A 42 -5.32 -0.86 -10.91
N ILE A 43 -5.31 -1.99 -11.62
CA ILE A 43 -4.47 -3.17 -11.31
C ILE A 43 -3.69 -3.55 -12.58
N ALA A 44 -2.36 -3.53 -12.51
CA ALA A 44 -1.50 -3.74 -13.68
C ALA A 44 -0.32 -4.67 -13.41
N ILE A 45 0.08 -5.43 -14.44
CA ILE A 45 1.35 -6.17 -14.47
C ILE A 45 2.17 -5.54 -15.58
N ASP A 46 3.33 -4.99 -15.23
CA ASP A 46 4.19 -4.29 -16.21
C ASP A 46 5.20 -5.21 -16.89
N ASN A 47 5.55 -6.33 -16.23
CA ASN A 47 6.49 -7.31 -16.78
C ASN A 47 5.87 -8.09 -17.95
N ASP A 48 6.66 -8.30 -19.00
CA ASP A 48 6.32 -9.22 -20.10
C ASP A 48 6.74 -10.67 -19.79
N LEU A 49 6.40 -11.62 -20.66
CA LEU A 49 6.76 -13.03 -20.45
C LEU A 49 8.28 -13.24 -20.40
N SER A 50 9.05 -12.44 -21.11
CA SER A 50 10.51 -12.51 -21.14
C SER A 50 11.11 -12.07 -19.81
N ASP A 51 10.60 -11.00 -19.21
CA ASP A 51 10.96 -10.55 -17.87
C ASP A 51 10.73 -11.67 -16.84
N PHE A 52 9.54 -12.29 -16.86
CA PHE A 52 9.25 -13.42 -15.98
C PHE A 52 10.20 -14.59 -16.16
N LYS A 53 10.51 -14.96 -17.40
CA LYS A 53 11.47 -16.05 -17.70
C LYS A 53 12.87 -15.71 -17.21
N ASN A 54 13.31 -14.48 -17.40
CA ASN A 54 14.63 -14.01 -16.98
C ASN A 54 14.75 -14.03 -15.45
N GLN A 55 13.69 -13.68 -14.74
CA GLN A 55 13.68 -13.60 -13.28
C GLN A 55 13.48 -14.97 -12.61
N MET A 56 12.61 -15.84 -13.15
CA MET A 56 12.36 -17.17 -12.58
C MET A 56 13.38 -18.24 -13.02
N GLY A 57 14.11 -18.04 -14.12
CA GLY A 57 15.04 -19.03 -14.65
C GLY A 57 14.35 -20.31 -15.17
N SER A 58 14.95 -21.49 -14.94
CA SER A 58 14.41 -22.80 -15.38
C SER A 58 13.51 -23.48 -14.34
N LEU A 59 12.44 -24.16 -14.78
CA LEU A 59 11.41 -24.78 -13.92
C LEU A 59 11.84 -25.90 -12.99
N GLU A 60 13.04 -26.49 -13.17
CA GLU A 60 13.45 -27.62 -12.33
C GLU A 60 13.56 -27.27 -10.83
N ASN A 61 13.56 -25.99 -10.46
CA ASN A 61 13.63 -25.53 -9.06
C ASN A 61 12.80 -24.28 -8.77
N VAL A 62 11.65 -24.08 -9.41
CA VAL A 62 10.72 -22.99 -9.01
C VAL A 62 10.00 -23.38 -7.71
N LYS A 63 10.78 -23.60 -6.64
CA LYS A 63 10.42 -23.03 -5.35
C LYS A 63 10.68 -21.55 -5.54
N VAL A 64 9.65 -20.78 -5.89
CA VAL A 64 9.76 -19.33 -5.70
C VAL A 64 9.85 -19.15 -4.18
N ASN A 65 11.07 -19.20 -3.65
CA ASN A 65 11.34 -18.82 -2.28
C ASN A 65 11.23 -17.30 -2.30
N PHE A 66 10.00 -16.80 -2.17
CA PHE A 66 9.73 -15.46 -1.68
C PHE A 66 10.53 -15.38 -0.38
N LYS A 67 11.64 -14.63 -0.37
CA LYS A 67 12.78 -14.87 0.51
C LYS A 67 12.44 -14.91 2.01
N GLU A 68 11.27 -14.46 2.42
CA GLU A 68 10.88 -14.33 3.82
C GLU A 68 9.50 -14.91 4.15
N ASN A 69 8.82 -15.56 3.18
CA ASN A 69 7.58 -16.27 3.42
C ASN A 69 7.57 -17.61 2.72
N ASN A 70 7.19 -18.66 3.45
CA ASN A 70 6.97 -20.02 2.94
C ASN A 70 5.79 -20.11 1.94
N PHE A 71 5.71 -19.23 0.96
CA PHE A 71 4.84 -19.37 -0.20
C PHE A 71 5.49 -20.40 -1.12
N GLU A 72 4.96 -21.61 -1.12
CA GLU A 72 5.37 -22.66 -2.04
C GLU A 72 4.31 -22.78 -3.13
N LEU A 73 4.60 -22.25 -4.32
CA LEU A 73 3.76 -22.46 -5.48
C LEU A 73 4.13 -23.76 -6.17
N LYS A 74 3.19 -24.70 -6.24
CA LYS A 74 3.37 -25.93 -7.00
C LYS A 74 2.72 -25.78 -8.36
N VAL A 75 3.53 -25.42 -9.34
CA VAL A 75 3.10 -25.35 -10.73
C VAL A 75 3.28 -26.73 -11.34
N ASN A 76 2.18 -27.37 -11.75
CA ASN A 76 2.21 -28.66 -12.45
C ASN A 76 2.53 -28.47 -13.94
N SER A 77 3.60 -27.74 -14.26
CA SER A 77 4.07 -27.51 -15.63
C SER A 77 5.58 -27.62 -15.70
N ASN A 78 6.06 -28.23 -16.79
CA ASN A 78 7.49 -28.30 -17.12
C ASN A 78 7.89 -27.17 -18.10
N VAL A 79 6.97 -26.25 -18.45
CA VAL A 79 7.20 -25.13 -19.37
C VAL A 79 6.70 -23.80 -18.77
N LEU A 80 7.54 -22.76 -18.80
CA LEU A 80 7.16 -21.37 -18.46
C LEU A 80 6.63 -20.69 -19.72
N ASP A 81 5.42 -21.05 -20.13
CA ASP A 81 4.67 -20.32 -21.16
C ASP A 81 3.77 -19.25 -20.53
N GLY A 82 3.25 -18.35 -21.36
CA GLY A 82 2.40 -17.25 -20.91
C GLY A 82 1.18 -17.69 -20.08
N PRO A 83 0.40 -18.70 -20.49
CA PRO A 83 -0.70 -19.23 -19.68
C PRO A 83 -0.26 -19.79 -18.32
N THR A 84 0.89 -20.47 -18.26
CA THR A 84 1.46 -20.95 -17.00
C THR A 84 1.82 -19.79 -16.08
N VAL A 85 2.49 -18.75 -16.60
CA VAL A 85 2.84 -17.54 -15.83
C VAL A 85 1.61 -16.78 -15.37
N ALA A 86 0.57 -16.65 -16.20
CA ALA A 86 -0.70 -16.04 -15.80
C ALA A 86 -1.34 -16.77 -14.62
N THR A 87 -1.34 -18.12 -14.64
CA THR A 87 -1.85 -18.94 -13.53
C THR A 87 -1.02 -18.74 -12.25
N ILE A 88 0.30 -18.62 -12.38
CA ILE A 88 1.20 -18.35 -11.24
C ILE A 88 0.85 -17.01 -10.58
N LEU A 89 0.73 -15.97 -11.40
CA LEU A 89 0.42 -14.63 -10.97
C LEU A 89 -0.94 -14.58 -10.28
N GLU A 90 -1.97 -15.14 -10.91
CA GLU A 90 -3.32 -15.23 -10.34
C GLU A 90 -3.34 -15.87 -8.94
N GLN A 91 -2.64 -16.99 -8.76
CA GLN A 91 -2.58 -17.67 -7.47
C GLN A 91 -1.86 -16.84 -6.42
N TRP A 92 -0.74 -16.21 -6.81
CA TRP A 92 0.01 -15.34 -5.91
C TRP A 92 -0.84 -14.14 -5.46
N PHE A 93 -1.54 -13.46 -6.37
CA PHE A 93 -2.46 -12.36 -6.03
C PHE A 93 -3.49 -12.73 -4.99
N ASN A 94 -4.23 -13.80 -5.28
CA ASN A 94 -5.33 -14.18 -4.44
C ASN A 94 -4.84 -14.62 -3.06
N GLN A 95 -3.62 -15.15 -2.95
CA GLN A 95 -2.98 -15.40 -1.68
C GLN A 95 -2.54 -14.11 -0.97
N GLN A 96 -1.92 -13.16 -1.65
CA GLN A 96 -1.54 -11.87 -1.06
C GLN A 96 -2.79 -11.14 -0.54
N GLN A 97 -3.86 -11.04 -1.35
CA GLN A 97 -5.16 -10.49 -0.93
C GLN A 97 -5.71 -11.20 0.30
N ALA A 98 -5.64 -12.55 0.35
CA ALA A 98 -6.10 -13.30 1.52
C ALA A 98 -5.25 -13.00 2.76
N MET A 99 -3.93 -12.83 2.60
CA MET A 99 -3.02 -12.44 3.68
C MET A 99 -3.30 -11.01 4.17
N PHE A 100 -3.48 -10.05 3.28
CA PHE A 100 -3.91 -8.68 3.62
C PHE A 100 -5.23 -8.71 4.40
N CYS A 101 -6.26 -9.40 3.90
CA CYS A 101 -7.54 -9.51 4.58
C CYS A 101 -7.39 -10.08 6.00
N LYS A 102 -6.55 -11.11 6.17
CA LYS A 102 -6.31 -11.73 7.48
C LYS A 102 -5.57 -10.81 8.45
N HIS A 103 -4.66 -9.97 7.95
CA HIS A 103 -3.81 -9.09 8.75
C HIS A 103 -4.13 -7.60 8.57
N ARG A 104 -5.37 -7.30 8.17
CA ARG A 104 -5.81 -5.94 7.78
C ARG A 104 -5.51 -4.88 8.82
N LYS A 105 -5.64 -5.20 10.11
CA LYS A 105 -5.36 -4.22 11.17
C LYS A 105 -3.89 -3.78 11.18
N GLN A 106 -2.95 -4.73 11.10
CA GLN A 106 -1.51 -4.42 11.09
C GLN A 106 -1.12 -3.63 9.83
N MET A 107 -1.74 -3.97 8.70
CA MET A 107 -1.57 -3.24 7.44
C MET A 107 -2.06 -1.80 7.52
N ASN A 108 -3.28 -1.60 8.03
CA ASN A 108 -3.85 -0.29 8.24
C ASN A 108 -3.02 0.53 9.23
N ASP A 109 -2.54 -0.08 10.32
CA ASP A 109 -1.68 0.60 11.30
C ASP A 109 -0.33 1.00 10.71
N ASN A 110 0.28 0.14 9.88
CA ASN A 110 1.52 0.47 9.20
C ASN A 110 1.35 1.65 8.24
N PHE A 111 0.28 1.60 7.43
CA PHE A 111 -0.09 2.71 6.55
C PHE A 111 -0.29 4.02 7.33
N LEU A 112 -1.07 3.99 8.42
CA LEU A 112 -1.28 5.16 9.27
C LEU A 112 0.02 5.69 9.87
N TRP A 113 0.93 4.81 10.31
CA TRP A 113 2.23 5.22 10.84
C TRP A 113 3.05 5.97 9.78
N HIS A 114 3.11 5.44 8.56
CA HIS A 114 3.81 6.09 7.44
C HIS A 114 3.19 7.46 7.09
N ILE A 115 1.87 7.52 6.94
CA ILE A 115 1.14 8.76 6.65
C ILE A 115 1.39 9.80 7.74
N PHE A 116 1.21 9.44 9.01
CA PHE A 116 1.39 10.39 10.10
C PHE A 116 2.82 10.88 10.19
N ASN A 117 3.81 9.99 10.04
CA ASN A 117 5.20 10.40 10.00
C ASN A 117 5.48 11.39 8.84
N ALA A 118 4.83 11.21 7.69
CA ALA A 118 4.89 12.17 6.59
C ALA A 118 4.23 13.51 6.94
N MET A 119 2.99 13.48 7.48
CA MET A 119 2.21 14.68 7.84
C MET A 119 2.95 15.62 8.79
N PHE A 120 3.75 15.09 9.71
CA PHE A 120 4.51 15.94 10.64
C PHE A 120 5.69 16.65 9.97
N ASN A 121 6.22 16.11 8.87
CA ASN A 121 7.39 16.63 8.18
C ASN A 121 7.05 17.60 7.03
N ILE A 122 5.77 17.74 6.66
CA ILE A 122 5.33 18.66 5.59
C ILE A 122 4.86 20.02 6.13
N VAL A 123 4.76 21.00 5.23
CA VAL A 123 4.16 22.32 5.44
C VAL A 123 3.22 22.60 4.26
N PRO A 124 2.04 23.18 4.48
CA PRO A 124 1.36 23.50 5.75
C PRO A 124 0.97 22.29 6.61
N LYS A 125 0.83 22.53 7.91
CA LYS A 125 0.54 21.50 8.91
C LYS A 125 -0.93 21.09 8.88
N TYR A 126 -1.26 19.86 9.29
CA TYR A 126 -2.62 19.32 9.18
C TYR A 126 -3.70 20.18 9.89
N TRP A 127 -3.33 20.94 10.91
CA TRP A 127 -4.27 21.81 11.63
C TRP A 127 -4.61 23.10 10.91
N GLU A 128 -3.92 23.40 9.81
CA GLU A 128 -4.25 24.50 8.93
C GLU A 128 -5.47 24.15 8.04
N TYR A 129 -5.88 22.88 8.02
CA TYR A 129 -7.04 22.39 7.27
C TYR A 129 -8.23 22.21 8.20
N GLU A 130 -9.25 23.05 8.04
CA GLU A 130 -10.42 23.04 8.91
C GLU A 130 -11.18 21.70 8.90
N CYS A 131 -11.17 20.97 7.78
CA CYS A 131 -11.82 19.66 7.68
C CYS A 131 -11.09 18.56 8.47
N LEU A 132 -9.78 18.72 8.71
CA LEU A 132 -8.95 17.80 9.47
C LEU A 132 -8.94 18.10 10.97
N VAL A 133 -9.63 19.16 11.41
CA VAL A 133 -9.72 19.52 12.83
C VAL A 133 -11.18 19.54 13.29
N VAL A 134 -11.45 18.81 14.36
CA VAL A 134 -12.77 18.75 15.00
C VAL A 134 -12.71 19.25 16.43
N GLY A 135 -13.75 19.97 16.86
CA GLY A 135 -13.97 20.29 18.27
C GLY A 135 -13.02 21.33 18.88
N VAL A 136 -12.27 22.10 18.07
CA VAL A 136 -11.39 23.17 18.55
C VAL A 136 -12.01 24.53 18.22
N ASN A 137 -12.17 25.40 19.24
CA ASN A 137 -12.44 26.81 19.02
C ASN A 137 -11.09 27.56 18.94
N TRP A 138 -10.77 28.06 17.75
CA TRP A 138 -9.49 28.72 17.48
C TRP A 138 -9.34 30.10 18.14
N GLU A 139 -10.42 30.69 18.64
CA GLU A 139 -10.40 32.02 19.27
C GLU A 139 -9.66 32.04 20.61
N ASP A 140 -9.52 30.89 21.29
CA ASP A 140 -9.00 30.80 22.65
C ASP A 140 -7.53 30.33 22.73
N TYR A 141 -6.88 30.04 21.59
CA TYR A 141 -5.60 29.33 21.58
C TYR A 141 -4.61 29.83 20.53
N ASN A 142 -3.33 29.84 20.89
CA ASN A 142 -2.25 29.85 19.91
C ASN A 142 -2.19 28.46 19.24
N LYS A 143 -2.48 28.39 17.93
CA LYS A 143 -2.57 27.13 17.18
C LYS A 143 -1.29 26.28 17.33
N GLU A 144 -0.11 26.90 17.32
CA GLU A 144 1.15 26.18 17.48
C GLU A 144 1.31 25.58 18.88
N GLU A 145 0.98 26.30 19.95
CA GLU A 145 1.15 25.80 21.33
C GLU A 145 0.15 24.69 21.69
N VAL A 146 -1.04 24.67 21.11
CA VAL A 146 -2.07 23.66 21.44
C VAL A 146 -1.92 22.38 20.63
N LEU A 147 -1.36 22.46 19.44
CA LEU A 147 -1.29 21.33 18.50
C LEU A 147 0.11 20.73 18.43
N PHE A 148 1.16 21.50 18.70
CA PHE A 148 2.54 21.02 18.69
C PHE A 148 3.01 20.57 20.07
N TYR A 149 2.61 21.25 21.16
CA TYR A 149 3.12 20.96 22.50
C TYR A 149 2.71 19.59 23.08
N PRO A 150 1.48 19.07 22.85
CA PRO A 150 1.15 17.71 23.25
C PRO A 150 1.98 16.68 22.48
N PHE A 151 2.40 16.98 21.26
CA PHE A 151 3.18 16.06 20.44
C PHE A 151 4.63 15.94 20.92
N GLY A 152 5.24 17.02 21.44
CA GLY A 152 6.60 16.98 21.99
C GLY A 152 6.78 16.04 23.19
N GLU A 153 5.77 15.89 24.06
CA GLU A 153 5.79 14.94 25.18
C GLU A 153 5.29 13.53 24.79
N VAL A 154 4.51 13.42 23.71
CA VAL A 154 3.93 12.18 23.19
C VAL A 154 4.83 11.54 22.10
N CYS A 155 5.86 12.27 21.64
CA CYS A 155 6.80 11.88 20.59
C CYS A 155 7.68 10.69 20.99
N ASP A 156 8.05 10.54 22.25
CA ASP A 156 8.94 9.44 22.68
C ASP A 156 8.30 8.06 22.42
N GLU A 157 6.98 7.93 22.62
CA GLU A 157 6.24 6.69 22.31
C GLU A 157 6.14 6.48 20.78
N TRP A 158 5.88 7.55 20.03
CA TRP A 158 5.77 7.52 18.57
C TRP A 158 7.09 7.22 17.87
N GLU A 159 8.21 7.78 18.35
CA GLU A 159 9.55 7.50 17.85
C GLU A 159 9.92 6.02 18.01
N GLY A 160 9.48 5.40 19.11
CA GLY A 160 9.65 3.97 19.35
C GLY A 160 8.92 3.06 18.35
N TYR A 161 7.93 3.57 17.62
CA TYR A 161 7.19 2.78 16.63
C TYR A 161 7.98 2.57 15.33
N ASN A 162 9.02 3.35 15.05
CA ASN A 162 9.81 3.17 13.84
C ASN A 162 10.40 1.75 13.71
N GLU A 163 10.91 1.19 14.80
CA GLU A 163 11.46 -0.18 14.83
C GLU A 163 10.39 -1.28 14.64
N GLN A 164 9.11 -0.94 14.72
CA GLN A 164 7.98 -1.87 14.67
C GLN A 164 7.27 -1.83 13.31
N PHE A 165 7.47 -0.77 12.52
CA PHE A 165 6.75 -0.53 11.26
C PHE A 165 7.65 -0.41 10.04
N ASN A 166 8.80 0.27 10.16
CA ASN A 166 9.68 0.52 9.03
C ASN A 166 10.35 -0.77 8.54
N GLN A 167 9.96 -1.26 7.36
CA GLN A 167 10.44 -2.52 6.77
C GLN A 167 10.24 -3.75 7.67
N VAL A 168 9.17 -3.75 8.49
CA VAL A 168 8.84 -4.87 9.39
C VAL A 168 7.57 -5.57 8.91
N ALA A 169 7.62 -6.91 8.87
CA ALA A 169 6.50 -7.78 8.45
C ALA A 169 5.15 -7.40 9.09
N ASN A 170 4.08 -7.40 8.28
CA ASN A 170 2.69 -7.16 8.72
C ASN A 170 1.82 -8.43 8.59
N ASN A 171 2.44 -9.60 8.51
CA ASN A 171 1.78 -10.91 8.38
C ASN A 171 1.47 -11.58 9.74
N GLY A 172 1.45 -10.82 10.85
CA GLY A 172 1.19 -11.33 12.20
C GLY A 172 2.34 -12.09 12.85
N THR A 173 3.54 -12.12 12.26
CA THR A 173 4.73 -12.70 12.90
C THR A 173 5.34 -11.81 13.98
N VAL A 174 5.06 -10.51 13.92
CA VAL A 174 5.49 -9.50 14.89
C VAL A 174 4.25 -8.87 15.51
N GLU A 175 4.26 -8.71 16.84
CA GLU A 175 3.23 -7.95 17.55
C GLU A 175 3.46 -6.45 17.32
N LYS A 176 2.40 -5.73 16.95
CA LYS A 176 2.47 -4.30 16.60
C LYS A 176 1.51 -3.51 17.48
N PRO A 177 1.86 -2.26 17.84
CA PRO A 177 0.97 -1.39 18.60
C PRO A 177 -0.24 -0.97 17.75
N ASP A 178 -1.30 -0.54 18.44
CA ASP A 178 -2.51 -0.01 17.82
C ASP A 178 -2.32 1.47 17.45
N VAL A 179 -1.85 1.74 16.24
CA VAL A 179 -1.59 3.10 15.73
C VAL A 179 -2.88 3.90 15.62
N GLU A 180 -3.93 3.33 15.03
CA GLU A 180 -5.23 3.99 14.95
C GLU A 180 -5.77 4.37 16.35
N GLY A 181 -5.75 3.44 17.30
CA GLY A 181 -6.20 3.68 18.66
C GLY A 181 -5.37 4.74 19.36
N TRP A 182 -4.06 4.75 19.14
CA TRP A 182 -3.15 5.77 19.66
C TRP A 182 -3.49 7.16 19.10
N ILE A 183 -3.70 7.28 17.79
CA ILE A 183 -4.07 8.56 17.14
C ILE A 183 -5.38 9.07 17.73
N ARG A 184 -6.42 8.23 17.77
CA ARG A 184 -7.75 8.63 18.27
C ARG A 184 -7.72 9.05 19.74
N LYS A 185 -6.85 8.43 20.55
CA LYS A 185 -6.69 8.74 21.98
C LYS A 185 -5.90 10.03 22.20
N ASN A 186 -4.77 10.19 21.52
CA ASN A 186 -3.79 11.25 21.80
C ASN A 186 -3.99 12.50 20.94
N MET A 187 -4.66 12.37 19.80
CA MET A 187 -4.99 13.47 18.88
C MET A 187 -6.51 13.53 18.63
N PRO A 188 -7.34 13.73 19.67
CA PRO A 188 -8.80 13.69 19.53
C PRO A 188 -9.38 14.82 18.67
N HIS A 189 -8.59 15.86 18.41
CA HIS A 189 -8.95 16.95 17.51
C HIS A 189 -8.64 16.62 16.05
N PHE A 190 -7.80 15.62 15.77
CA PHE A 190 -7.49 15.21 14.41
C PHE A 190 -8.64 14.38 13.84
N ASN A 191 -9.19 14.83 12.72
CA ASN A 191 -10.29 14.16 12.05
C ASN A 191 -9.77 13.04 11.14
N LEU A 192 -9.36 11.93 11.76
CA LEU A 192 -8.83 10.76 11.05
C LEU A 192 -9.82 10.22 10.02
N ASP A 193 -11.11 10.24 10.31
CA ASP A 193 -12.13 9.69 9.40
C ASP A 193 -12.21 10.53 8.12
N VAL A 194 -12.12 11.87 8.21
CA VAL A 194 -12.06 12.73 7.02
C VAL A 194 -10.79 12.48 6.21
N LEU A 195 -9.63 12.26 6.84
CA LEU A 195 -8.43 11.87 6.11
C LEU A 195 -8.66 10.57 5.32
N LEU A 196 -9.14 9.53 6.00
CA LEU A 196 -9.35 8.21 5.41
C LEU A 196 -10.39 8.22 4.28
N ASP A 197 -11.48 8.98 4.43
CA ASP A 197 -12.52 9.12 3.40
C ASP A 197 -11.99 9.81 2.13
N ASN A 198 -10.91 10.59 2.24
CA ASN A 198 -10.30 11.30 1.13
C ASN A 198 -9.18 10.52 0.44
N VAL A 199 -8.70 9.40 1.00
CA VAL A 199 -7.78 8.50 0.30
C VAL A 199 -8.49 7.88 -0.90
N LYS A 200 -7.81 7.89 -2.04
CA LYS A 200 -8.28 7.37 -3.34
C LYS A 200 -7.20 6.47 -3.94
N PRO A 201 -7.55 5.24 -4.32
CA PRO A 201 -6.62 4.37 -5.03
C PRO A 201 -6.31 4.96 -6.41
N VAL A 202 -5.04 4.96 -6.79
CA VAL A 202 -4.59 5.37 -8.14
C VAL A 202 -4.34 4.12 -8.97
N ILE A 203 -3.31 3.37 -8.62
CA ILE A 203 -2.91 2.14 -9.32
C ILE A 203 -2.19 1.19 -8.37
N ILE A 204 -2.26 -0.11 -8.64
CA ILE A 204 -1.40 -1.12 -8.05
C ILE A 204 -0.70 -1.89 -9.16
N HIS A 205 0.62 -1.77 -9.15
CA HIS A 205 1.54 -2.44 -10.04
C HIS A 205 2.08 -3.71 -9.42
N LEU A 206 2.42 -4.60 -10.33
CA LEU A 206 3.00 -5.87 -10.02
C LEU A 206 4.30 -6.02 -10.73
N ASP A 207 5.30 -6.16 -9.87
CA ASP A 207 6.64 -6.42 -10.29
C ASP A 207 7.14 -7.69 -9.61
N PHE A 208 7.56 -8.62 -10.45
CA PHE A 208 8.16 -9.86 -10.00
C PHE A 208 9.69 -9.77 -9.85
N ALA A 209 10.27 -8.61 -10.20
CA ALA A 209 11.67 -8.32 -9.95
C ALA A 209 11.98 -8.52 -8.46
N ASN A 210 13.17 -9.08 -8.19
CA ASN A 210 13.68 -9.29 -6.84
C ASN A 210 12.83 -10.17 -5.91
N GLY A 211 11.92 -10.98 -6.45
CA GLY A 211 11.17 -11.96 -5.65
C GLY A 211 9.72 -11.59 -5.37
N GLY A 212 9.13 -10.67 -6.13
CA GLY A 212 7.70 -10.37 -6.13
C GLY A 212 7.27 -9.40 -5.04
N TYR A 213 6.83 -8.22 -5.47
CA TYR A 213 6.24 -7.19 -4.62
C TYR A 213 5.00 -6.57 -5.28
N LEU A 214 4.16 -5.95 -4.44
CA LEU A 214 3.05 -5.12 -4.87
C LEU A 214 3.47 -3.66 -4.69
N ALA A 215 3.50 -2.89 -5.76
CA ALA A 215 3.70 -1.45 -5.69
C ALA A 215 2.33 -0.78 -5.79
N PHE A 216 1.82 -0.19 -4.71
CA PHE A 216 0.57 0.55 -4.76
C PHE A 216 0.82 2.04 -4.72
N GLU A 217 -0.09 2.78 -5.34
CA GLU A 217 -0.19 4.21 -5.25
C GLU A 217 -1.61 4.59 -4.82
N CYS A 218 -1.71 5.45 -3.82
CA CYS A 218 -2.94 6.13 -3.44
C CYS A 218 -2.69 7.63 -3.31
N GLU A 219 -3.68 8.43 -3.63
CA GLU A 219 -3.66 9.89 -3.46
C GLU A 219 -4.75 10.30 -2.46
N ASP A 220 -4.59 11.43 -1.79
CA ASP A 220 -5.73 12.12 -1.18
C ASP A 220 -5.88 13.53 -1.75
N LYS A 221 -7.13 13.99 -1.86
CA LYS A 221 -7.48 15.26 -2.52
C LYS A 221 -7.82 16.34 -1.51
N LEU A 222 -7.24 16.29 -0.32
CA LEU A 222 -7.44 17.36 0.66
C LEU A 222 -6.71 18.62 0.18
N ARG A 223 -7.53 19.58 -0.22
CA ARG A 223 -7.10 20.89 -0.72
C ARG A 223 -7.18 21.93 0.38
N TYR A 224 -6.20 22.83 0.37
CA TYR A 224 -6.28 24.11 1.08
C TYR A 224 -6.04 25.23 0.06
N ASP A 225 -7.03 26.09 -0.10
CA ASP A 225 -7.11 27.08 -1.17
C ASP A 225 -6.90 26.46 -2.58
N ASP A 226 -5.82 26.82 -3.28
CA ASP A 226 -5.48 26.41 -4.65
C ASP A 226 -4.37 25.35 -4.72
N TYR A 227 -3.91 24.84 -3.58
CA TYR A 227 -2.87 23.83 -3.54
C TYR A 227 -3.49 22.48 -3.11
N ASP A 228 -3.10 21.41 -3.79
CA ASP A 228 -3.24 20.04 -3.30
C ASP A 228 -2.13 19.87 -2.27
N ILE A 229 -2.44 19.75 -0.99
CA ILE A 229 -1.41 19.92 0.05
C ILE A 229 -1.30 18.77 1.05
N VAL A 230 -2.35 17.98 1.21
CA VAL A 230 -2.17 16.65 1.80
C VAL A 230 -1.97 15.64 0.68
N SER A 231 -1.21 15.97 -0.36
CA SER A 231 -0.69 14.96 -1.28
C SER A 231 0.31 14.07 -0.51
N ILE A 232 -0.22 13.22 0.37
CA ILE A 232 0.43 11.98 0.75
C ILE A 232 0.00 11.03 -0.37
N GLY A 233 0.55 11.30 -1.55
CA GLY A 233 0.61 10.32 -2.62
C GLY A 233 1.46 9.18 -2.09
N GLY A 234 0.85 8.22 -1.42
CA GLY A 234 1.53 7.10 -0.81
C GLY A 234 1.87 6.11 -1.90
N TYR A 235 3.13 6.11 -2.32
CA TYR A 235 3.68 4.97 -3.03
C TYR A 235 4.31 4.05 -2.01
N ALA A 236 3.93 2.78 -2.02
CA ALA A 236 4.66 1.78 -1.28
C ALA A 236 4.86 0.49 -2.04
N GLU A 237 6.07 -0.06 -1.92
CA GLU A 237 6.36 -1.43 -2.29
C GLU A 237 6.16 -2.36 -1.09
N ILE A 238 5.28 -3.35 -1.28
CA ILE A 238 4.89 -4.33 -0.29
C ILE A 238 5.48 -5.69 -0.66
N ASN A 239 6.34 -6.20 0.21
CA ASN A 239 6.90 -7.55 0.07
C ASN A 239 5.86 -8.64 0.35
N ALA A 240 6.19 -9.88 0.03
CA ALA A 240 5.33 -11.04 0.30
C ALA A 240 4.94 -11.21 1.78
N ASP A 241 5.72 -10.70 2.74
CA ASP A 241 5.45 -10.68 4.19
C ASP A 241 4.64 -9.46 4.67
N LEU A 242 4.16 -8.70 3.69
CA LEU A 242 3.38 -7.50 3.86
C LEU A 242 4.19 -6.34 4.48
N SER A 243 5.52 -6.44 4.57
CA SER A 243 6.38 -5.33 4.98
C SER A 243 6.41 -4.24 3.91
N PHE A 244 6.43 -2.97 4.34
CA PHE A 244 6.59 -1.82 3.45
C PHE A 244 8.08 -1.53 3.40
N PHE A 245 8.71 -1.72 2.24
CA PHE A 245 10.17 -1.58 2.15
C PHE A 245 10.63 -0.35 1.39
N ASP A 246 9.77 0.23 0.56
CA ASP A 246 10.04 1.49 -0.11
C ASP A 246 8.79 2.37 -0.08
N TRP A 247 8.73 3.33 0.85
CA TRP A 247 7.62 4.27 1.00
C TRP A 247 8.05 5.66 0.53
N HIS A 248 7.31 6.21 -0.43
CA HIS A 248 7.49 7.58 -0.92
C HIS A 248 6.19 8.37 -0.78
N ASN A 249 6.33 9.66 -0.49
CA ASN A 249 5.22 10.61 -0.59
C ASN A 249 5.47 11.49 -1.81
N PHE A 250 4.50 11.61 -2.71
CA PHE A 250 4.54 12.58 -3.81
C PHE A 250 3.98 13.93 -3.34
N HIS A 251 4.80 14.98 -3.38
CA HIS A 251 4.37 16.35 -3.05
C HIS A 251 4.14 17.19 -4.31
#